data_AF-T1F418-F1
#
_entry.id   AF-T1F418-F1
#
_cell.length_a   1.000
_cell.length_b   1.000
_cell.length_c   1.000
_cell.angle_alpha   90.00
_cell.angle_beta   90.00
_cell.angle_gamma   90.00
#
_symmetry.space_group_name_H-M   'P 1'
#
loop_
_entity.id
_entity.type
_entity.pdbx_description
1 polymer ?
#
loop_
_entity_poly.entity_id
_entity_poly.type
_entity_poly.pdbx_seq_one_letter_code
_entity_poly.pdbx_strand_id
1 'polypeptide(L)'
;MANIRYNREELNQLLEKAKIHYPVDKSVLCKYLYRNKPECYFDLITSEKPSIMRTYVKDNSGDPRCPINGEINGLFFTASVNYGSQDGAPIPKSPFGKKRLIVPIERLFNVHACNIYFSDFYCMTIEVFYTEDINIDEFEEHWFEDVGTIGQGSSTPGGLQKRPNCSICNLR
;
A
#
# COMPACT_ATOMS: atom_id res chain seq x y z
N MET A 1 4.99 16.63 -20.19
CA MET A 1 4.05 17.01 -19.11
C MET A 1 4.88 17.62 -17.98
N ALA A 2 4.46 18.75 -17.40
CA ALA A 2 5.20 19.35 -16.29
C ALA A 2 5.29 18.35 -15.13
N ASN A 3 6.49 18.16 -14.57
CA ASN A 3 6.73 17.30 -13.42
C ASN A 3 6.21 18.04 -12.17
N ILE A 4 4.89 18.01 -11.95
CA ILE A 4 4.24 18.70 -10.84
C ILE A 4 4.58 17.93 -9.57
N ARG A 5 5.58 18.40 -8.84
CA ARG A 5 6.01 17.85 -7.55
C ARG A 5 5.66 18.84 -6.44
N TYR A 6 5.56 18.33 -5.21
CA TYR A 6 5.35 19.18 -4.04
C TYR A 6 6.48 20.20 -3.88
N ASN A 7 6.12 21.45 -3.65
CA ASN A 7 7.08 22.45 -3.15
C ASN A 7 7.31 22.30 -1.64
N ARG A 8 8.21 23.11 -1.08
CA ARG A 8 8.60 23.03 0.33
C ARG A 8 7.43 23.36 1.27
N GLU A 9 6.63 24.35 0.92
CA GLU A 9 5.46 24.78 1.68
C GLU A 9 4.40 23.67 1.73
N GLU A 10 4.15 23.01 0.60
CA GLU A 10 3.25 21.86 0.48
C GLU A 10 3.75 20.66 1.29
N LEU A 11 5.04 20.36 1.25
CA LEU A 11 5.63 19.30 2.09
C LEU A 11 5.49 19.62 3.59
N ASN A 12 5.66 20.88 3.98
CA ASN A 12 5.42 21.31 5.36
C ASN A 12 3.93 21.16 5.74
N GLN A 13 3.00 21.50 4.84
CA GLN A 13 1.56 21.28 5.08
C GLN A 13 1.25 19.78 5.26
N LEU A 14 1.83 18.89 4.43
CA LEU A 14 1.67 17.44 4.58
C LEU A 14 2.21 16.97 5.95
N LEU A 15 3.39 17.46 6.35
CA LEU A 15 4.01 17.11 7.63
C LEU A 15 3.13 17.55 8.82
N GLU A 16 2.62 18.78 8.81
CA GLU A 16 1.76 19.27 9.89
C GLU A 16 0.43 18.51 9.96
N LYS A 17 -0.18 18.22 8.81
CA LYS A 17 -1.37 17.35 8.74
C LYS A 17 -1.07 15.96 9.30
N ALA A 18 0.08 15.37 8.94
CA ALA A 18 0.48 14.06 9.44
C ALA A 18 0.65 14.07 10.97
N LYS A 19 1.31 15.07 11.53
CA LYS A 19 1.48 15.20 13.00
C LYS A 19 0.16 15.34 13.75
N ILE A 20 -0.79 16.12 13.21
CA ILE A 20 -2.10 16.35 13.84
C ILE A 20 -2.96 15.08 13.80
N HIS A 21 -2.95 14.37 12.68
CA HIS A 21 -3.82 13.21 12.48
C HIS A 21 -3.21 11.88 12.96
N TYR A 22 -1.89 11.79 13.04
CA TYR A 22 -1.15 10.61 13.46
C TYR A 22 -0.13 10.98 14.54
N PRO A 23 -0.59 11.37 15.73
CA PRO A 23 0.32 11.78 16.79
C PRO A 23 1.10 10.54 17.28
N VAL A 24 2.37 10.76 17.64
CA VAL A 24 3.35 9.68 17.90
C VAL A 24 2.90 8.78 19.06
N ASP A 25 2.22 9.33 20.05
CA ASP A 25 1.62 8.61 21.18
C ASP A 25 0.45 7.69 20.78
N LYS A 26 -0.04 7.80 19.55
CA LYS A 26 -1.06 6.93 18.95
C LYS A 26 -0.51 6.04 17.84
N SER A 27 0.81 5.85 17.77
CA SER A 27 1.41 4.89 16.85
C SER A 27 0.84 3.49 17.09
N VAL A 28 0.39 2.83 16.04
CA VAL A 28 -0.10 1.46 16.08
C VAL A 28 0.99 0.53 15.58
N LEU A 29 1.14 -0.64 16.21
CA LEU A 29 2.06 -1.67 15.77
C LEU A 29 1.67 -2.18 14.38
N CYS A 30 2.56 -2.06 13.41
CA CYS A 30 2.42 -2.68 12.10
C CYS A 30 3.21 -3.99 12.08
N LYS A 31 2.51 -5.13 12.08
CA LYS A 31 3.13 -6.46 12.03
C LYS A 31 3.30 -6.98 10.60
N TYR A 32 2.37 -6.62 9.73
CA TYR A 32 2.30 -7.19 8.39
C TYR A 32 2.10 -6.09 7.35
N LEU A 33 2.62 -6.36 6.16
CA LEU A 33 2.18 -5.73 4.92
C LEU A 33 1.31 -6.74 4.18
N TYR A 34 0.16 -6.30 3.70
CA TYR A 34 -0.76 -7.20 3.00
C TYR A 34 -1.25 -6.62 1.68
N ARG A 35 -1.59 -7.51 0.75
CA ARG A 35 -2.09 -7.18 -0.58
C ARG A 35 -3.33 -8.01 -0.84
N ASN A 36 -4.45 -7.34 -1.06
CA ASN A 36 -5.69 -8.01 -1.46
C ASN A 36 -5.86 -7.91 -2.96
N LYS A 37 -6.18 -9.03 -3.62
CA LYS A 37 -6.46 -9.11 -5.06
C LYS A 37 -7.52 -10.16 -5.36
N PRO A 38 -8.09 -10.18 -6.57
CA PRO A 38 -8.87 -11.32 -7.04
C PRO A 38 -8.00 -12.57 -7.04
N GLU A 39 -8.60 -13.74 -6.84
CA GLU A 39 -7.89 -15.02 -6.79
C GLU A 39 -7.07 -15.28 -8.07
N CYS A 40 -7.66 -15.01 -9.24
CA CYS A 40 -7.00 -15.16 -10.54
C CYS A 40 -5.70 -14.36 -10.70
N TYR A 41 -5.52 -13.27 -9.95
CA TYR A 41 -4.25 -12.53 -9.95
C TYR A 41 -3.12 -13.37 -9.36
N PHE A 42 -3.39 -14.06 -8.25
CA PHE A 42 -2.40 -14.92 -7.61
C PHE A 42 -2.23 -16.22 -8.39
N ASP A 43 -3.30 -16.78 -8.96
CA ASP A 43 -3.23 -17.97 -9.81
C ASP A 43 -2.30 -17.75 -11.02
N LEU A 44 -2.37 -16.57 -11.65
CA LEU A 44 -1.46 -16.23 -12.74
C LEU A 44 0.01 -16.26 -12.31
N ILE A 45 0.32 -15.71 -11.13
CA ILE A 45 1.69 -15.67 -10.61
C ILE A 45 2.17 -17.07 -10.23
N THR A 46 1.32 -17.88 -9.59
CA THR A 46 1.66 -19.24 -9.16
C THR A 46 1.67 -20.26 -10.29
N SER A 47 1.11 -19.92 -11.46
CA SER A 47 1.12 -20.77 -12.65
C SER A 47 2.49 -20.91 -13.31
N GLU A 48 3.42 -19.97 -13.04
CA GLU A 48 4.81 -20.00 -13.47
C GLU A 48 5.73 -20.31 -12.29
N LYS A 49 6.84 -21.03 -12.53
CA LYS A 49 7.88 -21.28 -11.52
C LYS A 49 9.22 -20.68 -11.93
N PRO A 50 9.92 -19.95 -11.03
CA PRO A 50 9.46 -19.57 -9.68
C PRO A 50 8.27 -18.58 -9.71
N SER A 51 7.43 -18.62 -8.67
CA SER A 51 6.23 -17.78 -8.55
C SER A 51 6.65 -16.33 -8.23
N ILE A 52 7.04 -15.57 -9.24
CA ILE A 52 7.55 -14.20 -9.05
C ILE A 52 6.42 -13.19 -9.24
N MET A 53 6.14 -12.44 -8.19
CA MET A 53 5.38 -11.19 -8.28
C MET A 53 6.32 -10.07 -8.70
N ARG A 54 6.30 -9.76 -10.01
CA ARG A 54 7.15 -8.73 -10.61
C ARG A 54 6.67 -7.32 -10.28
N THR A 55 7.61 -6.44 -9.99
CA THR A 55 7.41 -5.00 -9.81
C THR A 55 6.95 -4.32 -11.11
N TYR A 56 6.26 -3.20 -10.99
CA TYR A 56 5.84 -2.36 -12.11
C TYR A 56 6.03 -0.88 -11.80
N VAL A 57 6.20 -0.06 -12.84
CA VAL A 57 6.31 1.39 -12.71
C VAL A 57 5.08 1.92 -11.97
N LYS A 58 5.28 2.73 -10.92
CA LYS A 58 4.14 3.36 -10.25
C LYS A 58 3.39 4.26 -11.22
N ASP A 59 2.10 4.00 -11.40
CA ASP A 59 1.23 4.83 -12.20
C ASP A 59 0.78 6.10 -11.44
N ASN A 60 0.01 6.97 -12.11
CA ASN A 60 -0.54 8.18 -11.50
C ASN A 60 -1.78 7.90 -10.63
N SER A 61 -1.93 6.68 -10.11
CA SER A 61 -2.94 6.38 -9.10
C SER A 61 -2.63 7.10 -7.79
N GLY A 62 -3.67 7.34 -6.98
CA GLY A 62 -3.53 8.08 -5.73
C GLY A 62 -3.35 9.59 -5.94
N ASP A 63 -2.25 10.18 -5.43
CA ASP A 63 -1.90 11.59 -5.70
C ASP A 63 -1.01 11.71 -6.94
N PRO A 64 -1.42 12.44 -7.99
CA PRO A 64 -0.61 12.63 -9.20
C PRO A 64 0.71 13.37 -8.93
N ARG A 65 0.83 14.08 -7.80
CA ARG A 65 2.07 14.78 -7.38
C ARG A 65 3.02 13.89 -6.58
N CYS A 66 2.68 12.62 -6.36
CA CYS A 66 3.55 11.69 -5.67
C CYS A 66 4.88 11.56 -6.42
N PRO A 67 6.03 11.86 -5.77
CA PRO A 67 7.31 12.02 -6.47
C PRO A 67 7.86 10.71 -7.05
N ILE A 68 7.28 9.57 -6.68
CA ILE A 68 7.66 8.24 -7.17
C ILE A 68 6.85 7.80 -8.40
N ASN A 69 5.81 8.55 -8.79
CA ASN A 69 5.00 8.25 -9.98
C ASN A 69 5.86 8.33 -11.24
N GLY A 70 5.92 7.23 -12.01
CA GLY A 70 6.72 7.14 -13.24
C GLY A 70 8.23 7.01 -13.02
N GLU A 71 8.72 7.05 -11.78
CA GLU A 71 10.16 7.11 -11.48
C GLU A 71 10.71 5.77 -10.97
N ILE A 72 9.92 4.97 -10.25
CA ILE A 72 10.37 3.71 -9.66
C ILE A 72 9.39 2.55 -9.91
N ASN A 73 9.95 1.34 -9.93
CA ASN A 73 9.20 0.09 -9.98
C ASN A 73 8.91 -0.42 -8.58
N GLY A 74 7.71 -0.97 -8.39
CA GLY A 74 7.34 -1.57 -7.11
C GLY A 74 5.98 -2.24 -7.10
N LEU A 75 5.57 -2.62 -5.90
CA LEU A 75 4.33 -3.32 -5.57
C LEU A 75 3.63 -2.60 -4.43
N PHE A 76 2.34 -2.28 -4.62
CA PHE A 76 1.52 -1.73 -3.54
C PHE A 76 1.16 -2.78 -2.48
N PHE A 77 1.41 -2.42 -1.22
CA PHE A 77 0.97 -3.13 -0.02
C PHE A 77 0.23 -2.18 0.92
N THR A 78 -0.75 -2.69 1.64
CA THR A 78 -1.39 -1.99 2.75
C THR A 78 -0.72 -2.38 4.07
N ALA A 79 -0.43 -1.41 4.93
CA ALA A 79 0.05 -1.69 6.28
C ALA A 79 -1.07 -2.23 7.16
N SER A 80 -0.78 -3.20 8.03
CA SER A 80 -1.74 -3.83 8.95
C SER A 80 -2.08 -2.94 10.16
N VAL A 81 -2.64 -1.76 9.87
CA VAL A 81 -3.05 -0.78 10.88
C VAL A 81 -4.57 -0.60 10.84
N ASN A 82 -5.29 -1.41 11.61
CA ASN A 82 -6.71 -1.19 11.84
C ASN A 82 -6.91 -0.02 12.81
N TYR A 83 -7.66 1.01 12.41
CA TYR A 83 -7.90 2.18 13.24
C TYR A 83 -8.58 1.79 14.56
N GLY A 84 -8.01 2.24 15.69
CA GLY A 84 -8.52 1.93 17.02
C GLY A 84 -8.14 0.55 17.55
N SER A 85 -7.33 -0.24 16.80
CA SER A 85 -6.74 -1.49 17.27
C SER A 85 -5.25 -1.32 17.57
N GLN A 86 -4.71 -2.16 18.46
CA GLN A 86 -3.27 -2.26 18.76
C GLN A 86 -2.69 -3.64 18.43
N ASP A 87 -3.51 -4.58 17.96
CA ASP A 87 -3.10 -5.96 17.69
C ASP A 87 -2.21 -6.12 16.43
N GLY A 88 -2.21 -5.11 15.56
CA GLY A 88 -1.51 -5.11 14.28
C GLY A 88 -2.18 -5.99 13.22
N ALA A 89 -3.47 -6.29 13.38
CA ALA A 89 -4.23 -7.09 12.41
C ALA A 89 -4.56 -6.29 11.14
N PRO A 90 -4.59 -6.94 9.96
CA PRO A 90 -5.10 -6.34 8.73
C PRO A 90 -6.57 -5.90 8.85
N ILE A 91 -6.99 -4.98 7.98
CA ILE A 91 -8.40 -4.56 7.91
C ILE A 91 -9.25 -5.75 7.47
N PRO A 92 -10.35 -6.11 8.16
CA PRO A 92 -11.06 -7.37 7.92
C PRO A 92 -11.85 -7.42 6.61
N LYS A 93 -12.00 -6.31 5.90
CA LYS A 93 -12.72 -6.25 4.63
C LYS A 93 -11.88 -5.61 3.52
N SER A 94 -12.06 -6.09 2.30
CA SER A 94 -11.25 -5.73 1.14
C SER A 94 -12.06 -5.07 0.02
N PRO A 95 -11.66 -3.90 -0.49
CA PRO A 95 -12.23 -3.35 -1.72
C PRO A 95 -11.57 -3.92 -3.00
N PHE A 96 -10.47 -4.67 -2.88
CA PHE A 96 -9.60 -5.03 -4.02
C PHE A 96 -9.72 -6.49 -4.48
N GLY A 97 -10.40 -7.34 -3.70
CA GLY A 97 -10.59 -8.75 -3.98
C GLY A 97 -10.60 -9.62 -2.72
N LYS A 98 -11.09 -10.84 -2.85
CA LYS A 98 -11.33 -11.78 -1.74
C LYS A 98 -10.09 -12.53 -1.24
N LYS A 99 -8.98 -12.48 -1.97
CA LYS A 99 -7.75 -13.19 -1.61
C LYS A 99 -6.72 -12.20 -1.07
N ARG A 100 -6.13 -12.49 0.08
CA ARG A 100 -5.10 -11.69 0.72
C ARG A 100 -3.79 -12.46 0.78
N LEU A 101 -2.73 -11.84 0.29
CA LEU A 101 -1.36 -12.17 0.67
C LEU A 101 -1.01 -11.31 1.89
N ILE A 102 -0.63 -11.90 3.01
CA ILE A 102 -0.12 -11.22 4.21
C ILE A 102 1.36 -11.58 4.36
N VAL A 103 2.23 -10.61 4.63
CA VAL A 103 3.68 -10.84 4.73
C VAL A 103 4.19 -10.11 5.97
N PRO A 104 5.00 -10.74 6.84
CA PRO A 104 5.59 -10.05 7.98
C PRO A 104 6.45 -8.88 7.51
N ILE A 105 6.35 -7.76 8.21
CA ILE A 105 7.07 -6.54 7.82
C ILE A 105 8.57 -6.79 7.79
N GLU A 106 9.12 -7.62 8.68
CA GLU A 106 10.54 -7.98 8.76
C GLU A 106 11.05 -8.80 7.56
N ARG A 107 10.15 -9.38 6.74
CA ARG A 107 10.53 -10.11 5.52
C ARG A 107 10.69 -9.17 4.33
N LEU A 108 10.04 -8.02 4.35
CA LEU A 108 10.09 -7.03 3.26
C LEU A 108 10.93 -5.81 3.63
N PHE A 109 10.84 -5.33 4.87
CA PHE A 109 11.51 -4.11 5.28
C PHE A 109 12.99 -4.34 5.55
N ASN A 110 13.83 -3.69 4.76
CA ASN A 110 15.27 -3.62 5.00
C ASN A 110 15.69 -2.15 5.21
N VAL A 111 16.04 -1.83 6.46
CA VAL A 111 16.45 -0.48 6.86
C VAL A 111 17.69 0.03 6.11
N HIS A 112 18.51 -0.87 5.57
CA HIS A 112 19.71 -0.53 4.81
C HIS A 112 19.45 -0.40 3.29
N ALA A 113 18.34 -0.93 2.78
CA ALA A 113 18.04 -0.96 1.34
C ALA A 113 17.09 0.16 0.88
N CYS A 114 16.40 0.86 1.79
CA CYS A 114 15.37 1.86 1.46
C CYS A 114 14.36 1.32 0.41
N ASN A 115 13.88 0.09 0.62
CA ASN A 115 13.02 -0.65 -0.32
C ASN A 115 11.51 -0.43 -0.11
N ILE A 116 11.13 0.48 0.80
CA ILE A 116 9.74 0.81 1.11
C ILE A 116 9.55 2.34 1.07
N TYR A 117 8.57 2.77 0.28
CA TYR A 117 8.19 4.17 0.14
C TYR A 117 6.72 4.33 0.52
N PHE A 118 6.38 5.37 1.28
CA PHE A 118 4.97 5.74 1.44
C PHE A 118 4.46 6.30 0.12
N SER A 119 3.52 5.61 -0.53
CA SER A 119 3.00 6.03 -1.82
C SER A 119 1.91 7.06 -1.68
N ASP A 120 0.95 6.79 -0.78
CA ASP A 120 -0.28 7.53 -0.76
C ASP A 120 -0.90 7.60 0.64
N PHE A 121 -1.36 8.81 0.97
CA PHE A 121 -2.09 9.09 2.20
C PHE A 121 -3.57 9.20 1.88
N TYR A 122 -4.34 8.17 2.25
CA TYR A 122 -5.79 8.17 2.12
C TYR A 122 -6.45 8.28 3.49
N CYS A 123 -7.66 8.84 3.51
CA CYS A 123 -8.49 8.96 4.72
C CYS A 123 -8.94 7.57 5.27
N MET A 124 -8.42 6.42 4.77
CA MET A 124 -8.86 5.05 5.10
C MET A 124 -7.74 4.00 5.28
N THR A 125 -6.54 4.20 4.73
CA THR A 125 -5.46 3.19 4.73
C THR A 125 -4.08 3.85 4.59
N ILE A 126 -3.06 3.21 5.17
CA ILE A 126 -1.65 3.49 4.86
C ILE A 126 -1.22 2.50 3.78
N GLU A 127 -0.86 3.03 2.63
CA GLU A 127 -0.32 2.25 1.51
C GLU A 127 1.17 2.53 1.34
N VAL A 128 1.92 1.47 1.11
CA VAL A 128 3.35 1.50 0.86
C VAL A 128 3.67 0.88 -0.49
N PHE A 129 4.74 1.35 -1.10
CA PHE A 129 5.27 0.88 -2.38
C PHE A 129 6.61 0.18 -2.13
N TYR A 130 6.60 -1.14 -2.27
CA TYR A 130 7.75 -2.00 -2.08
C TYR A 130 8.48 -2.21 -3.40
N THR A 131 9.81 -2.04 -3.46
CA THR A 131 10.54 -1.86 -4.74
C THR A 131 11.28 -3.08 -5.24
N GLU A 132 11.06 -4.26 -4.65
CA GLU A 132 11.74 -5.49 -5.05
C GLU A 132 10.71 -6.52 -5.52
N ASP A 133 11.14 -7.37 -6.46
CA ASP A 133 10.34 -8.51 -6.89
C ASP A 133 10.18 -9.48 -5.72
N ILE A 134 9.00 -10.09 -5.62
CA ILE A 134 8.70 -11.03 -4.53
C ILE A 134 8.58 -12.43 -5.10
N ASN A 135 9.45 -13.33 -4.67
CA ASN A 135 9.29 -14.75 -4.91
C ASN A 135 8.37 -15.35 -3.84
N ILE A 136 7.10 -15.57 -4.18
CA ILE A 136 6.14 -16.08 -3.18
C ILE A 136 6.39 -17.54 -2.80
N ASP A 137 7.24 -18.27 -3.53
CA ASP A 137 7.66 -19.63 -3.15
C ASP A 137 8.58 -19.61 -1.90
N GLU A 138 9.18 -18.47 -1.55
CA GLU A 138 10.00 -18.29 -0.35
C GLU A 138 9.17 -18.04 0.92
N PHE A 139 7.86 -17.91 0.75
CA PHE A 139 6.90 -17.74 1.83
C PHE A 139 6.27 -19.10 2.11
N GLU A 140 6.44 -19.62 3.33
CA GLU A 140 5.78 -20.86 3.78
C GLU A 140 4.25 -20.75 3.57
N GLU A 141 3.52 -21.87 3.40
CA GLU A 141 2.12 -21.91 2.90
C GLU A 141 1.03 -21.10 3.67
N HIS A 142 1.39 -20.36 4.71
CA HIS A 142 0.49 -19.75 5.70
C HIS A 142 0.16 -18.28 5.43
N TRP A 143 0.63 -17.71 4.31
CA TRP A 143 0.53 -16.27 4.04
C TRP A 143 -0.66 -15.89 3.15
N PHE A 144 -1.51 -16.84 2.77
CA PHE A 144 -2.74 -16.56 2.05
C PHE A 144 -3.98 -16.79 2.92
N GLU A 145 -4.88 -15.81 2.94
CA GLU A 145 -6.18 -15.94 3.58
C GLU A 145 -7.31 -15.40 2.68
N ASP A 146 -8.53 -15.88 2.94
CA ASP A 146 -9.72 -15.30 2.35
C ASP A 146 -10.23 -14.17 3.23
N VAL A 147 -10.63 -13.07 2.59
CA VAL A 147 -11.13 -11.86 3.25
C VAL A 147 -12.48 -11.47 2.66
N GLY A 148 -13.42 -11.03 3.51
CA GLY A 148 -14.69 -10.48 3.03
C GLY A 148 -14.48 -9.24 2.15
N THR A 149 -15.30 -9.04 1.13
CA THR A 149 -15.19 -7.88 0.23
C THR A 149 -16.15 -6.75 0.60
N ILE A 150 -15.78 -5.51 0.27
CA ILE A 150 -16.69 -4.36 0.24
C ILE A 150 -17.04 -4.09 -1.22
N GLY A 151 -18.31 -4.28 -1.59
CA GLY A 151 -18.75 -4.17 -2.99
C GLY A 151 -18.27 -5.33 -3.86
N GLN A 152 -18.21 -5.11 -5.18
CA GLN A 152 -17.87 -6.15 -6.17
C GLN A 152 -16.38 -6.56 -6.17
N GLY A 153 -15.52 -5.85 -5.43
CA GLY A 153 -14.09 -6.17 -5.33
C GLY A 153 -13.37 -6.03 -6.67
N SER A 154 -13.11 -4.80 -7.12
CA SER A 154 -12.41 -4.53 -8.39
C SER A 154 -11.05 -3.92 -8.17
N SER A 155 -10.00 -4.54 -8.71
CA SER A 155 -8.71 -3.89 -8.93
C SER A 155 -8.72 -3.28 -10.33
N THR A 156 -8.99 -1.99 -10.45
CA THR A 156 -8.96 -1.27 -11.74
C THR A 156 -7.58 -0.67 -12.01
N PRO A 157 -7.12 -0.62 -13.28
CA PRO A 157 -6.01 0.25 -13.67
C PRO A 157 -6.27 1.69 -13.19
N GLY A 158 -5.29 2.34 -12.56
CA GLY A 158 -5.45 3.66 -11.94
C GLY A 158 -5.85 3.67 -10.46
N GLY A 159 -6.03 2.51 -9.83
CA GLY A 159 -6.13 2.38 -8.37
C GLY A 159 -7.30 3.15 -7.72
N LEU A 160 -7.19 3.41 -6.41
CA LEU A 160 -8.12 4.29 -5.70
C LEU A 160 -7.63 5.73 -5.78
N GLN A 161 -8.45 6.62 -6.34
CA GLN A 161 -8.13 8.04 -6.36
C GLN A 161 -8.38 8.69 -5.00
N LYS A 162 -7.63 9.75 -4.68
CA LYS A 162 -7.93 10.61 -3.53
C LYS A 162 -9.35 11.18 -3.65
N ARG A 163 -10.04 11.27 -2.51
CA ARG A 163 -11.35 11.92 -2.44
C ARG A 163 -11.17 13.42 -2.79
N PRO A 164 -11.83 13.97 -3.83
CA PRO A 164 -11.57 15.33 -4.31
C PRO A 164 -11.71 16.43 -3.25
N ASN A 165 -12.58 16.23 -2.26
CA ASN A 165 -12.89 17.21 -1.22
C ASN A 165 -12.48 16.77 0.21
N CYS A 166 -11.55 15.81 0.39
CA CYS A 166 -11.14 15.40 1.75
C CYS A 166 -10.31 16.51 2.41
N SER A 167 -10.84 17.11 3.49
CA SER A 167 -10.16 18.15 4.27
C SER A 167 -8.89 17.66 4.99
N ILE A 168 -8.77 16.34 5.16
CA ILE A 168 -7.64 15.68 5.81
C ILE A 168 -6.47 15.53 4.82
N CYS A 169 -6.64 14.78 3.73
CA CYS A 169 -5.53 14.40 2.85
C CYS A 169 -5.21 15.38 1.70
N ASN A 170 -6.10 16.31 1.38
CA ASN A 170 -5.86 17.28 0.30
C ASN A 170 -5.13 18.52 0.84
N LEU A 171 -4.15 18.98 0.04
CA LEU A 171 -3.44 20.22 0.28
C LEU A 171 -4.30 21.42 -0.12
N ARG A 172 -4.09 22.57 0.56
CA ARG A 172 -4.79 23.82 0.29
C ARG A 172 -3.88 24.80 -0.42
#